data_AF-A0A355G0N1-F1
#
_entry.id   AF-A0A355G0N1-F1
#
_cell.length_a   1.000
_cell.length_b   1.000
_cell.length_c   1.000
_cell.angle_alpha   90.00
_cell.angle_beta   90.00
_cell.angle_gamma   90.00
#
_symmetry.space_group_name_H-M   'P 1'
#
loop_
_entity.id
_entity.type
_entity.pdbx_description
1 polymer ?
#
loop_
_entity_poly.entity_id
_entity_poly.type
_entity_poly.pdbx_seq_one_letter_code
_entity_poly.pdbx_strand_id
1 'polypeptide(L)' 'MKTQFGIEPLLKAEDGILLSSRRKGDKTYLFAVNMKDRPVKLFLDRPMTELLTNRVMNGEVEVSGYDTLVLE' A
#
# COMPACT_ATOMS: atom_id res chain seq x y z
N MET A 1 -8.02 15.82 5.23
CA MET A 1 -8.32 16.74 4.12
C MET A 1 -9.37 16.05 3.26
N LYS A 2 -10.64 16.47 3.35
CA LYS A 2 -11.70 15.90 2.51
C LYS A 2 -11.54 16.47 1.10
N THR A 3 -11.40 15.60 0.11
CA THR A 3 -11.39 16.02 -1.29
C THR A 3 -12.78 16.54 -1.68
N GLN A 4 -12.86 17.38 -2.72
CA GLN A 4 -14.10 17.99 -3.20
C GLN A 4 -15.23 16.97 -3.48
N PHE A 5 -14.88 15.70 -3.70
CA PHE A 5 -15.79 14.62 -4.05
C PHE A 5 -15.88 13.51 -2.98
N GLY A 6 -15.24 13.69 -1.81
CA GLY A 6 -15.20 12.65 -0.77
C GLY A 6 -14.41 11.40 -1.17
N ILE A 7 -13.56 11.49 -2.19
CA ILE A 7 -12.66 10.42 -2.62
C ILE A 7 -11.40 10.50 -1.76
N GLU A 8 -11.17 9.50 -0.94
CA GLU A 8 -10.00 9.40 -0.09
C GLU A 8 -8.90 8.57 -0.76
N PRO A 9 -7.61 8.87 -0.51
CA PRO A 9 -6.52 8.05 -1.00
C PRO A 9 -6.59 6.65 -0.38
N LEU A 10 -6.08 5.64 -1.11
CA LEU A 10 -6.02 4.26 -0.59
C LEU A 10 -5.12 4.16 0.65
N LEU A 11 -3.93 4.75 0.57
CA LEU A 11 -2.94 4.89 1.64
C LEU A 11 -2.10 6.14 1.38
N LYS A 12 -1.32 6.57 2.37
CA LYS A 12 -0.24 7.54 2.17
C LYS A 12 1.02 6.80 1.74
N ALA A 13 1.76 7.36 0.79
CA ALA A 13 3.02 6.79 0.32
C ALA A 13 3.98 7.91 -0.14
N GLU A 14 5.27 7.62 -0.18
CA GLU A 14 6.27 8.46 -0.84
C GLU A 14 6.12 8.45 -2.37
N ASP A 15 6.71 9.48 -3.02
CA ASP A 15 6.78 9.54 -4.48
C ASP A 15 7.42 8.27 -5.07
N GLY A 16 6.79 7.73 -6.11
CA GLY A 16 7.22 6.51 -6.77
C GLY A 16 6.44 5.26 -6.39
N ILE A 17 5.62 5.28 -5.34
CA ILE A 17 4.69 4.17 -5.05
C ILE A 17 3.41 4.33 -5.88
N LEU A 18 3.14 3.34 -6.73
CA LEU A 18 1.84 3.17 -7.35
C LEU A 18 0.94 2.35 -6.43
N LEU A 19 -0.23 2.90 -6.11
CA LEU A 19 -1.26 2.24 -5.32
C LEU A 19 -2.44 1.86 -6.21
N SER A 20 -2.86 0.61 -6.10
CA SER A 20 -4.08 0.09 -6.73
C SER A 20 -4.80 -0.83 -5.77
N SER A 21 -6.12 -0.94 -5.90
CA SER A 21 -6.90 -1.89 -5.10
C SER A 21 -7.86 -2.70 -5.95
N ARG A 22 -8.11 -3.94 -5.51
CA ARG A 22 -9.14 -4.82 -6.05
C ARG A 22 -9.99 -5.36 -4.91
N ARG A 23 -11.31 -5.41 -5.11
CA ARG A 23 -12.24 -6.01 -4.16
C ARG A 23 -12.72 -7.36 -4.68
N LYS A 24 -12.79 -8.37 -3.81
CA LYS A 24 -13.40 -9.67 -4.10
C LYS A 24 -14.20 -10.12 -2.86
N GLY A 25 -15.52 -10.10 -2.97
CA GLY A 25 -16.40 -10.27 -1.81
C GLY A 25 -16.21 -9.13 -0.80
N ASP A 26 -15.96 -9.50 0.45
CA ASP A 26 -15.75 -8.55 1.56
C ASP A 26 -14.27 -8.22 1.79
N LYS A 27 -13.38 -8.76 0.96
CA LYS A 27 -11.95 -8.52 1.06
C LYS A 27 -11.50 -7.47 0.05
N THR A 28 -10.63 -6.59 0.50
CA THR A 28 -9.92 -5.60 -0.31
C THR A 28 -8.46 -5.98 -0.35
N TYR A 29 -7.91 -6.04 -1.57
CA TYR A 29 -6.51 -6.31 -1.83
C TYR A 29 -5.86 -5.04 -2.34
N LEU A 30 -4.80 -4.60 -1.68
CA LEU A 30 -4.04 -3.41 -2.06
C LEU A 30 -2.68 -3.81 -2.62
N PHE A 31 -2.34 -3.23 -3.76
CA PHE A 31 -1.08 -3.43 -4.45
C PHE A 31 -0.27 -2.15 -4.31
N ALA A 32 0.91 -2.24 -3.71
CA ALA A 32 1.86 -1.14 -3.62
C ALA A 32 3.13 -1.51 -4.39
N VAL A 33 3.34 -0.84 -5.52
CA VAL A 33 4.47 -1.10 -6.43
C VAL A 33 5.45 0.06 -6.35
N ASN A 34 6.69 -0.21 -5.97
CA ASN A 34 7.75 0.80 -5.99
C ASN A 34 8.33 0.93 -7.40
N MET A 35 8.16 2.09 -8.02
CA MET A 35 8.69 2.38 -9.35
C MET A 35 10.11 3.00 -9.33
N LYS A 36 10.73 3.12 -8.16
CA LYS A 36 12.10 3.59 -7.98
C LYS A 36 13.06 2.41 -7.84
N ASP A 37 14.33 2.64 -8.14
CA ASP A 37 15.45 1.71 -7.91
C ASP A 37 15.99 1.73 -6.47
N ARG A 38 15.39 2.53 -5.60
CA ARG A 38 15.75 2.70 -4.20
C ARG A 38 14.58 2.40 -3.27
N PRO A 39 14.82 2.09 -1.99
CA PRO A 39 13.76 1.97 -1.02
C PRO A 39 12.96 3.28 -0.87
N VAL A 40 11.65 3.13 -0.69
CA VAL A 40 10.70 4.21 -0.45
C VAL A 40 9.68 3.78 0.61
N LYS A 41 8.99 4.74 1.24
CA LYS A 41 8.09 4.45 2.36
C LYS A 41 6.62 4.40 1.96
N LEU A 42 5.92 3.40 2.50
CA LEU A 42 4.47 3.27 2.53
C LEU A 42 3.99 3.43 3.97
N PHE A 43 2.89 4.14 4.18
CA PHE A 43 2.35 4.39 5.53
C PHE A 43 0.99 3.71 5.68
N LEU A 44 0.97 2.63 6.45
CA LEU A 44 -0.23 1.86 6.79
C LEU A 44 -0.96 2.54 7.96
N ASP A 45 -2.26 2.76 7.80
CA ASP A 45 -3.13 3.34 8.82
C ASP A 45 -3.68 2.32 9.82
N ARG A 46 -3.53 1.04 9.50
CA ARG A 46 -3.92 -0.13 10.31
C ARG A 46 -3.01 -1.31 10.03
N PRO A 47 -2.97 -2.33 10.90
CA PRO A 47 -2.28 -3.58 10.59
C PRO A 47 -2.88 -4.24 9.34
N MET A 48 -2.02 -4.65 8.41
CA MET A 48 -2.40 -5.36 7.17
C MET A 48 -1.52 -6.59 7.00
N THR A 49 -2.07 -7.64 6.40
CA THR A 49 -1.31 -8.86 6.08
C THR A 49 -0.68 -8.71 4.70
N GLU A 50 0.64 -8.84 4.62
CA GLU A 50 1.34 -9.01 3.34
C GLU A 50 1.22 -10.47 2.89
N LEU A 51 0.57 -10.68 1.76
CA LEU A 51 0.06 -11.99 1.35
C LEU A 51 1.15 -12.93 0.81
N LEU A 52 2.28 -12.41 0.32
CA LEU A 52 3.36 -13.26 -0.21
C LEU A 52 4.19 -13.87 0.91
N THR A 53 4.30 -13.19 2.05
CA THR A 53 5.10 -13.60 3.21
C THR A 53 4.26 -13.98 4.43
N ASN A 54 2.96 -13.72 4.39
CA ASN A 54 2.00 -13.89 5.49
C ASN A 54 2.39 -13.11 6.75
N ARG A 55 3.18 -12.03 6.60
CA ARG A 55 3.59 -11.16 7.71
C ARG A 55 2.57 -10.07 7.93
N VAL A 56 2.30 -9.75 9.19
CA VAL A 56 1.51 -8.56 9.55
C VAL A 56 2.44 -7.35 9.58
N MET A 57 2.08 -6.33 8.82
CA MET A 57 2.80 -5.05 8.73
C MET A 57 1.92 -3.94 9.31
N ASN A 58 2.53 -2.90 9.88
CA ASN A 58 1.81 -1.76 10.44
C ASN A 58 2.70 -0.50 10.46
N GLY A 59 2.09 0.68 10.39
CA GLY A 59 2.81 1.95 10.44
C GLY A 59 3.67 2.21 9.20
N GLU A 60 4.91 2.63 9.40
CA GLU A 60 5.85 2.91 8.30
C GLU A 60 6.49 1.61 7.80
N VAL A 61 6.33 1.33 6.51
CA VAL A 61 6.87 0.14 5.83
C VAL A 61 7.77 0.58 4.69
N GLU A 62 8.98 0.03 4.66
CA GLU A 62 9.92 0.21 3.55
C GLU A 62 9.61 -0.78 2.43
N VAL A 63 9.46 -0.27 1.20
CA VAL A 63 9.30 -1.08 -0.01
C VAL A 63 10.59 -1.00 -0.82
N SER A 64 11.23 -2.14 -1.06
CA SER A 64 12.50 -2.20 -1.80
C SER A 64 12.34 -1.69 -3.24
N GLY A 65 13.47 -1.34 -3.88
CA GLY A 65 13.46 -0.86 -5.26
C GLY A 65 12.83 -1.88 -6.21
N TYR A 66 11.92 -1.44 -7.08
CA TYR A 66 11.14 -2.28 -8.00
C TYR A 66 10.32 -3.41 -7.35
N ASP A 67 10.17 -3.40 -6.03
CA ASP A 67 9.44 -4.41 -5.29
C ASP A 67 7.93 -4.12 -5.24
N THR A 68 7.15 -5.15 -4.91
CA THR A 68 5.69 -5.07 -4.80
C THR A 68 5.20 -5.73 -3.52
N LEU A 69 4.37 -5.00 -2.75
CA LEU A 69 3.61 -5.57 -1.64
C LEU A 69 2.17 -5.84 -2.08
N VAL A 70 1.62 -6.98 -1.63
CA VAL A 70 0.20 -7.30 -1.77
C VAL A 70 -0.41 -7.40 -0.38
N LEU A 71 -1.25 -6.43 -0.02
CA LEU A 71 -1.76 -6.23 1.33
C LEU A 71 -3.25 -6.56 1.42
N GLU A 72 -3.67 -7.21 2.49
CA GLU A 72 -5.07 -7.42 2.91
C GLU A 72 -5.34 -6.72 4.25
#